data_AF-A0A0F8Z1G6-F1
#
_entry.id   AF-A0A0F8Z1G6-F1
#
_cell.length_a   1.000
_cell.length_b   1.000
_cell.length_c   1.000
_cell.angle_alpha   90.00
_cell.angle_beta   90.00
_cell.angle_gamma   90.00
#
_symmetry.space_group_name_H-M   'P 1'
#
loop_
_entity.id
_entity.type
_entity.pdbx_description
1 polymer ?
#
loop_
_entity_poly.entity_id
_entity_poly.type
_entity_poly.pdbx_seq_one_letter_code
_entity_poly.pdbx_strand_id
1 'polypeptide(L)'
;MDEDQILMTITHMQTFVVAMAFVIFYLVVRKDKYFKKWLPVFVFLFIGGIVSSLKDFIIEANLIANLINAITVVFLFAVTYREYKGTFKAGNDRSINLKVAAVPFTAIAFDPIIFGLEIFIISLCFYSGYMLIKIYKKYRRPTHLFFCFAIIIAAFSVVVSIFTDFGFLPRVFGPGVTFVFYTVLVTSGVVAYVEIRMEKQKATLGSITLAMKNVLEAGSNASINTANMAAELASSANEVNAANVEISSITGELTDNASIQLEKLTMIDEKANELNHLYNDVLISAESIRGIMDIINHISGQTNLLALNASIEAGRA
;
A
#
# COMPACT_ATOMS: atom_id res chain seq x y z
N MET A 1 -51.62 -18.97 -28.44
CA MET A 1 -51.15 -17.62 -28.82
C MET A 1 -50.77 -17.71 -30.27
N ASP A 2 -51.32 -16.84 -31.12
CA ASP A 2 -51.02 -16.85 -32.54
C ASP A 2 -49.54 -16.49 -32.78
N GLU A 3 -48.94 -16.96 -33.88
CA GLU A 3 -47.52 -16.69 -34.19
C GLU A 3 -47.24 -15.17 -34.25
N ASP A 4 -48.20 -14.42 -34.79
CA ASP A 4 -48.14 -12.96 -34.88
C ASP A 4 -48.18 -12.28 -33.49
N GLN A 5 -48.94 -12.85 -32.54
CA GLN A 5 -48.97 -12.35 -31.16
C GLN A 5 -47.63 -12.57 -30.44
N ILE A 6 -46.97 -13.71 -30.69
CA ILE A 6 -45.62 -13.99 -30.18
C ILE A 6 -44.63 -12.99 -30.76
N LEU A 7 -44.68 -12.76 -32.07
CA LEU A 7 -43.79 -11.85 -32.77
C LEU A 7 -43.91 -10.41 -32.24
N MET A 8 -45.13 -9.92 -32.10
CA MET A 8 -45.42 -8.59 -31.55
C MET A 8 -44.90 -8.44 -30.11
N THR A 9 -45.09 -9.45 -29.28
CA THR A 9 -44.62 -9.46 -27.88
C THR A 9 -43.08 -9.38 -27.82
N ILE A 10 -42.38 -10.15 -28.65
CA ILE A 10 -40.91 -10.14 -28.71
C ILE A 10 -40.39 -8.77 -29.17
N THR A 11 -41.00 -8.17 -30.18
CA THR A 11 -40.58 -6.84 -30.69
C THR A 11 -40.79 -5.73 -29.65
N HIS A 12 -41.87 -5.77 -28.87
CA HIS A 12 -42.04 -4.83 -27.74
C HIS A 12 -40.99 -5.04 -26.65
N MET A 13 -40.68 -6.29 -26.29
CA MET A 13 -39.63 -6.60 -25.31
C MET A 13 -38.25 -6.11 -25.78
N GLN A 14 -37.92 -6.29 -27.06
CA GLN A 14 -36.68 -5.78 -27.65
C GLN A 14 -36.56 -4.26 -27.51
N THR A 15 -37.63 -3.53 -27.81
CA THR A 15 -37.67 -2.06 -27.71
C THR A 15 -37.42 -1.60 -26.28
N PHE A 16 -37.99 -2.30 -25.31
CA PHE A 16 -37.73 -2.04 -23.89
C PHE A 16 -36.26 -2.31 -23.52
N VAL A 17 -35.69 -3.44 -23.97
CA VAL A 17 -34.29 -3.81 -23.66
C VAL A 17 -33.31 -2.82 -24.30
N VAL A 18 -33.51 -2.38 -25.54
CA VAL A 18 -32.64 -1.39 -26.18
C VAL A 18 -32.77 0.00 -25.53
N ALA A 19 -33.96 0.37 -25.05
CA ALA A 19 -34.14 1.58 -24.24
C ALA A 19 -33.32 1.52 -22.95
N MET A 20 -33.37 0.39 -22.25
CA MET A 20 -32.59 0.16 -21.04
C MET A 20 -31.07 0.20 -21.34
N ALA A 21 -30.63 -0.43 -22.42
CA ALA A 21 -29.24 -0.39 -22.87
C ALA A 21 -28.78 1.05 -23.12
N PHE A 22 -29.61 1.85 -23.79
CA PHE A 22 -29.34 3.26 -24.06
C PHE A 22 -29.22 4.08 -22.77
N VAL A 23 -30.14 3.93 -21.82
CA VAL A 23 -30.10 4.66 -20.54
C VAL A 23 -28.85 4.30 -19.74
N ILE A 24 -28.53 3.01 -19.61
CA ILE A 24 -27.33 2.55 -18.89
C ILE A 24 -26.08 3.12 -19.56
N PHE A 25 -25.98 3.03 -20.88
CA PHE A 25 -24.83 3.55 -21.61
C PHE A 25 -24.72 5.07 -21.51
N TYR A 26 -25.84 5.80 -21.53
CA TYR A 26 -25.87 7.23 -21.32
C TYR A 26 -25.31 7.63 -19.93
N LEU A 27 -25.65 6.87 -18.88
CA LEU A 27 -25.08 7.07 -17.54
C LEU A 27 -23.56 6.83 -17.52
N VAL A 28 -23.07 5.82 -18.23
CA VAL A 28 -21.63 5.55 -18.40
C VAL A 28 -20.93 6.72 -19.10
N VAL A 29 -21.52 7.24 -20.17
CA VAL A 29 -20.98 8.38 -20.94
C VAL A 29 -20.92 9.68 -20.12
N ARG A 30 -21.85 9.90 -19.18
CA ARG A 30 -21.76 11.03 -18.24
C ARG A 30 -20.58 10.89 -17.29
N LYS A 31 -20.20 9.67 -16.92
CA LYS A 31 -19.10 9.40 -15.98
C LYS A 31 -17.72 9.42 -16.62
N ASP A 32 -17.59 9.07 -17.90
CA ASP A 32 -16.29 9.01 -18.58
C ASP A 32 -16.36 9.55 -20.03
N LYS A 33 -15.44 10.47 -20.36
CA LYS A 33 -15.32 11.08 -21.70
C LYS A 33 -14.93 10.05 -22.78
N TYR A 34 -14.31 8.94 -22.41
CA TYR A 34 -13.92 7.87 -23.32
C TYR A 34 -15.11 7.33 -24.11
N PHE A 35 -16.20 7.01 -23.42
CA PHE A 35 -17.40 6.39 -24.01
C PHE A 35 -18.24 7.37 -24.85
N LYS A 36 -17.99 8.69 -24.78
CA LYS A 36 -18.70 9.68 -25.63
C LYS A 36 -18.59 9.38 -27.12
N LYS A 37 -17.47 8.76 -27.53
CA LYS A 37 -17.21 8.36 -28.91
C LYS A 37 -18.18 7.29 -29.43
N TRP A 38 -18.71 6.46 -28.53
CA TRP A 38 -19.60 5.34 -28.82
C TRP A 38 -21.07 5.71 -28.73
N LEU A 39 -21.41 6.84 -28.11
CA LEU A 39 -22.79 7.30 -27.93
C LEU A 39 -23.62 7.34 -29.24
N PRO A 40 -23.11 7.80 -30.39
CA PRO A 40 -23.89 7.82 -31.63
C PRO A 40 -24.39 6.43 -32.04
N VAL A 41 -23.58 5.38 -31.84
CA VAL A 41 -23.96 3.99 -32.17
C VAL A 41 -25.18 3.56 -31.35
N PHE A 42 -25.19 3.85 -30.05
CA PHE A 42 -26.32 3.52 -29.17
C PHE A 42 -27.56 4.36 -29.46
N VAL A 43 -27.39 5.62 -29.87
CA VAL A 43 -28.52 6.48 -30.30
C VAL A 43 -29.17 5.90 -31.56
N PHE A 44 -28.39 5.57 -32.59
CA PHE A 44 -28.94 5.00 -33.83
C PHE A 44 -29.53 3.61 -33.61
N LEU A 45 -28.94 2.77 -32.75
CA LEU A 45 -29.54 1.49 -32.36
C LEU A 45 -30.88 1.66 -31.67
N PHE A 46 -31.00 2.66 -30.77
CA PHE A 46 -32.25 2.94 -30.08
C PHE A 46 -33.33 3.41 -31.05
N ILE A 47 -33.00 4.35 -31.94
CA ILE A 47 -33.92 4.82 -32.98
C ILE A 47 -34.32 3.67 -33.90
N GLY A 48 -33.37 2.85 -34.35
CA GLY A 48 -33.62 1.67 -35.19
C GLY A 48 -34.54 0.65 -34.51
N GLY A 49 -34.35 0.42 -33.21
CA GLY A 49 -35.23 -0.44 -32.41
C GLY A 49 -36.66 0.10 -32.32
N ILE A 50 -36.84 1.40 -32.10
CA ILE A 50 -38.16 2.04 -32.09
C ILE A 50 -38.83 1.93 -33.46
N VAL A 51 -38.12 2.26 -34.54
CA VAL A 51 -38.68 2.20 -35.91
C VAL A 51 -39.06 0.76 -36.26
N SER A 52 -38.25 -0.23 -35.88
CA SER A 52 -38.56 -1.65 -36.06
C SER A 52 -39.85 -2.07 -35.33
N SER A 53 -40.13 -1.49 -34.16
CA SER A 53 -41.38 -1.72 -33.43
C SER A 53 -42.61 -1.12 -34.10
N LEU A 54 -42.45 -0.21 -35.06
CA LEU A 54 -43.55 0.43 -35.80
C LEU A 54 -43.86 -0.26 -37.14
N LYS A 55 -43.20 -1.38 -37.45
CA LYS A 55 -43.36 -2.12 -38.71
C LYS A 55 -44.81 -2.53 -39.01
N ASP A 56 -45.61 -2.77 -37.97
CA ASP A 56 -47.01 -3.19 -38.13
C ASP A 56 -47.93 -2.00 -38.50
N PHE A 57 -47.46 -0.77 -38.29
CA PHE A 57 -48.22 0.46 -38.56
C PHE A 57 -47.82 1.15 -39.87
N ILE A 58 -46.57 0.98 -40.32
CA ILE A 58 -46.02 1.68 -41.48
C ILE A 58 -45.34 0.66 -42.38
N ILE A 59 -45.88 0.47 -43.60
CA ILE A 59 -45.37 -0.49 -44.60
C ILE A 59 -43.89 -0.22 -44.91
N GLU A 60 -43.47 1.04 -44.93
CA GLU A 60 -42.09 1.46 -45.22
C GLU A 60 -41.13 1.37 -44.01
N ALA A 61 -41.62 1.12 -42.79
CA ALA A 61 -40.79 1.14 -41.59
C ALA A 61 -39.70 0.05 -41.58
N ASN A 62 -39.94 -1.09 -42.24
CA ASN A 62 -38.92 -2.15 -42.34
C ASN A 62 -37.69 -1.67 -43.13
N LEU A 63 -37.91 -0.99 -44.26
CA LEU A 63 -36.84 -0.44 -45.08
C LEU A 63 -36.07 0.67 -44.34
N ILE A 64 -36.79 1.53 -43.62
CA ILE A 64 -36.20 2.59 -42.79
C ILE A 64 -35.38 2.00 -41.64
N ALA A 65 -35.89 0.98 -40.94
CA ALA A 65 -35.18 0.31 -39.84
C ALA A 65 -33.88 -0.35 -40.35
N ASN A 66 -33.93 -1.04 -41.48
CA ASN A 66 -32.76 -1.66 -42.09
C ASN A 66 -31.71 -0.62 -42.53
N LEU A 67 -32.15 0.51 -43.08
CA LEU A 67 -31.26 1.63 -43.42
C LEU A 67 -30.59 2.22 -42.17
N ILE A 68 -31.33 2.43 -41.08
CA ILE A 68 -30.78 2.92 -39.80
C ILE A 68 -29.78 1.92 -39.21
N ASN A 69 -30.07 0.61 -39.29
CA ASN A 69 -29.16 -0.43 -38.84
C ASN A 69 -27.88 -0.47 -39.69
N ALA A 70 -27.97 -0.30 -41.01
CA ALA A 70 -26.80 -0.19 -41.88
C ALA A 70 -25.92 1.01 -41.52
N ILE A 71 -26.55 2.18 -41.33
CA ILE A 71 -25.87 3.41 -40.87
C ILE A 71 -25.19 3.18 -39.51
N THR A 72 -25.87 2.48 -38.60
CA THR A 72 -25.33 2.13 -37.28
C THR A 72 -24.05 1.31 -37.40
N VAL A 73 -24.01 0.30 -38.28
CA VAL A 73 -22.82 -0.54 -38.49
C VAL A 73 -21.67 0.28 -39.09
N VAL A 74 -21.96 1.22 -40.00
CA VAL A 74 -20.94 2.14 -40.53
C VAL A 74 -20.37 3.03 -39.42
N PHE A 75 -21.21 3.56 -38.53
CA PHE A 75 -20.75 4.34 -37.37
C PHE A 75 -19.94 3.47 -36.39
N LEU A 76 -20.38 2.25 -36.11
CA LEU A 76 -19.67 1.29 -35.28
C LEU A 76 -18.27 1.01 -35.84
N PHE A 77 -18.17 0.76 -37.15
CA PHE A 77 -16.89 0.58 -37.84
C PHE A 77 -16.03 1.84 -37.72
N ALA A 78 -16.58 3.03 -37.99
CA ALA A 78 -15.83 4.28 -37.93
C ALA A 78 -15.30 4.59 -36.51
N VAL A 79 -16.11 4.34 -35.48
CA VAL A 79 -15.70 4.50 -34.07
C VAL A 79 -14.61 3.50 -33.71
N THR A 80 -14.79 2.23 -34.06
CA THR A 80 -13.81 1.16 -33.81
C THR A 80 -12.50 1.42 -34.54
N TYR A 81 -12.56 1.85 -35.80
CA TYR A 81 -11.39 2.20 -36.61
C TYR A 81 -10.63 3.40 -36.03
N ARG A 82 -11.36 4.45 -35.59
CA ARG A 82 -10.74 5.60 -34.93
C ARG A 82 -10.05 5.20 -33.62
N GLU A 83 -10.66 4.32 -32.85
CA GLU A 83 -10.08 3.79 -31.61
C GLU A 83 -8.85 2.93 -31.91
N TYR A 84 -8.93 2.06 -32.91
CA TYR A 84 -7.82 1.24 -33.39
C TYR A 84 -6.62 2.11 -33.82
N LYS A 85 -6.86 3.15 -34.64
CA LYS A 85 -5.82 4.08 -35.09
C LYS A 85 -5.21 4.87 -33.92
N GLY A 86 -6.02 5.27 -32.95
CA GLY A 86 -5.52 5.93 -31.73
C GLY A 86 -4.66 5.00 -30.87
N THR A 87 -5.03 3.72 -30.79
CA THR A 87 -4.37 2.68 -30.01
C THR A 87 -3.03 2.27 -30.61
N PHE A 88 -3.01 2.04 -31.92
CA PHE A 88 -1.86 1.59 -32.67
C PHE A 88 -1.38 2.71 -33.59
N LYS A 89 -1.18 3.92 -33.03
CA LYS A 89 -0.59 5.09 -33.73
C LYS A 89 0.42 4.55 -34.74
N ALA A 90 0.04 4.65 -36.01
CA ALA A 90 0.81 4.09 -37.11
C ALA A 90 2.22 4.68 -37.02
N GLY A 91 3.19 3.84 -36.65
CA GLY A 91 4.44 3.88 -37.37
C GLY A 91 4.07 3.78 -38.84
N ASN A 92 4.55 4.74 -39.60
CA ASN A 92 4.25 4.95 -41.01
C ASN A 92 4.32 3.63 -41.82
N ASP A 93 3.58 3.60 -42.92
CA ASP A 93 3.64 2.59 -43.99
C ASP A 93 2.98 1.22 -43.75
N ARG A 94 1.70 1.16 -44.13
CA ARG A 94 1.26 0.36 -45.29
C ARG A 94 -0.18 0.74 -45.58
N SER A 95 -0.37 1.54 -46.63
CA SER A 95 -1.67 1.67 -47.28
C SER A 95 -2.14 0.27 -47.66
N ILE A 96 -3.16 -0.23 -46.98
CA ILE A 96 -3.83 -1.47 -47.36
C ILE A 96 -4.55 -1.15 -48.66
N ASN A 97 -3.96 -1.58 -49.78
CA ASN A 97 -4.62 -1.56 -51.08
C ASN A 97 -5.76 -2.57 -51.02
N LEU A 98 -6.96 -2.09 -50.68
CA LEU A 98 -8.18 -2.89 -50.65
C LEU A 98 -8.64 -3.11 -52.10
N LYS A 99 -8.04 -4.08 -52.80
CA LYS A 99 -8.62 -4.59 -54.04
C LYS A 99 -9.83 -5.44 -53.66
N VAL A 100 -11.00 -4.82 -53.75
CA VAL A 100 -12.30 -5.50 -53.61
C VAL A 100 -12.43 -6.47 -54.78
N ALA A 101 -12.34 -7.77 -54.50
CA ALA A 101 -12.63 -8.80 -55.48
C ALA A 101 -14.16 -8.90 -55.64
N ALA A 102 -14.67 -8.39 -56.76
CA ALA A 102 -16.06 -8.58 -57.14
C ALA A 102 -16.25 -10.01 -57.63
N VAL A 103 -17.03 -10.81 -56.89
CA VAL A 103 -17.48 -12.14 -57.32
C VAL A 103 -18.87 -11.97 -57.94
N PRO A 104 -19.08 -12.32 -59.22
CA PRO A 104 -20.41 -12.26 -59.82
C PRO A 104 -21.24 -13.45 -59.33
N PHE A 105 -22.32 -13.17 -58.61
CA PHE A 105 -23.34 -14.15 -58.27
C PHE A 105 -24.48 -14.09 -59.29
N THR A 106 -24.83 -15.23 -59.88
CA THR A 106 -25.89 -15.38 -60.88
C THR A 106 -27.28 -15.38 -60.24
N ALA A 107 -28.22 -14.78 -60.98
CA ALA A 107 -29.54 -14.38 -60.53
C ALA A 107 -30.46 -15.53 -60.10
N ILE A 108 -30.89 -15.47 -58.85
CA ILE A 108 -32.22 -15.90 -58.42
C ILE A 108 -33.00 -14.59 -58.17
N ALA A 109 -34.30 -14.56 -58.44
CA ALA A 109 -35.16 -13.39 -58.32
C ALA A 109 -35.23 -12.88 -56.87
N PHE A 110 -34.27 -12.04 -56.49
CA PHE A 110 -34.19 -11.31 -55.23
C PHE A 110 -33.90 -9.86 -55.53
N ASP A 111 -34.36 -8.95 -54.67
CA ASP A 111 -33.92 -7.55 -54.71
C ASP A 111 -32.41 -7.50 -54.47
N PRO A 112 -31.59 -7.28 -55.52
CA PRO A 112 -30.13 -7.43 -55.44
C PRO A 112 -29.50 -6.46 -54.43
N ILE A 113 -30.25 -5.40 -54.11
CA ILE A 113 -29.88 -4.31 -53.22
C ILE A 113 -29.82 -4.78 -51.76
N ILE A 114 -30.82 -5.54 -51.29
CA ILE A 114 -30.91 -5.96 -49.88
C ILE A 114 -29.80 -6.95 -49.56
N PHE A 115 -29.68 -8.00 -50.39
CA PHE A 115 -28.68 -9.04 -50.23
C PHE A 115 -27.24 -8.48 -50.30
N GLY A 116 -26.97 -7.53 -51.21
CA GLY A 116 -25.68 -6.85 -51.30
C GLY A 116 -25.35 -6.04 -50.05
N LEU A 117 -26.33 -5.38 -49.45
CA LEU A 117 -26.18 -4.60 -48.23
C LEU A 117 -25.90 -5.49 -47.01
N GLU A 118 -26.50 -6.68 -46.92
CA GLU A 118 -26.26 -7.62 -45.83
C GLU A 118 -24.84 -8.22 -45.86
N ILE A 119 -24.36 -8.63 -47.04
CA ILE A 119 -22.98 -9.10 -47.23
C ILE A 119 -21.98 -8.00 -46.85
N PHE A 120 -22.29 -6.76 -47.23
CA PHE A 120 -21.48 -5.60 -46.87
C PHE A 120 -21.44 -5.38 -45.35
N ILE A 121 -22.58 -5.45 -44.67
CA ILE A 121 -22.66 -5.35 -43.19
C ILE A 121 -21.85 -6.46 -42.52
N ILE A 122 -22.00 -7.72 -42.95
CA ILE A 122 -21.26 -8.85 -42.38
C ILE A 122 -19.76 -8.61 -42.50
N SER A 123 -19.29 -8.16 -43.67
CA SER A 123 -17.88 -7.83 -43.90
C SER A 123 -17.38 -6.75 -42.94
N LEU A 124 -18.13 -5.66 -42.76
CA LEU A 124 -17.79 -4.60 -41.81
C LEU A 124 -17.78 -5.08 -40.35
N CYS A 125 -18.70 -5.97 -39.97
CA CYS A 125 -18.73 -6.58 -38.65
C CYS A 125 -17.48 -7.44 -38.41
N PHE A 126 -17.06 -8.27 -39.37
CA PHE A 126 -15.83 -9.05 -39.26
C PHE A 126 -14.59 -8.17 -39.07
N TYR A 127 -14.44 -7.11 -39.88
CA TYR A 127 -13.33 -6.17 -39.73
C TYR A 127 -13.37 -5.44 -38.38
N SER A 128 -14.55 -5.02 -37.93
CA SER A 128 -14.73 -4.36 -36.62
C SER A 128 -14.38 -5.28 -35.46
N GLY A 129 -14.84 -6.54 -35.51
CA GLY A 129 -14.52 -7.57 -34.52
C GLY A 129 -13.02 -7.85 -34.44
N TYR A 130 -12.35 -8.00 -35.58
CA TYR A 130 -10.89 -8.16 -35.64
C TYR A 130 -10.15 -6.99 -34.98
N MET A 131 -10.54 -5.74 -35.30
CA MET A 131 -9.94 -4.55 -34.69
C MET A 131 -10.17 -4.52 -33.17
N LEU A 132 -11.37 -4.83 -32.69
CA LEU A 132 -11.67 -4.89 -31.27
C LEU A 132 -10.85 -5.94 -30.53
N ILE A 133 -10.68 -7.15 -31.10
CA ILE A 133 -9.82 -8.19 -30.50
C ILE A 133 -8.39 -7.69 -30.35
N LYS A 134 -7.87 -6.99 -31.35
CA LYS A 134 -6.51 -6.45 -31.32
C LYS A 134 -6.37 -5.31 -30.30
N ILE A 135 -7.37 -4.42 -30.17
CA ILE A 135 -7.41 -3.40 -29.12
C ILE A 135 -7.50 -4.05 -27.73
N TYR A 136 -8.35 -5.07 -27.56
CA TYR A 136 -8.51 -5.83 -26.33
C TYR A 136 -7.19 -6.45 -25.86
N LYS A 137 -6.41 -7.08 -26.76
CA LYS A 137 -5.09 -7.63 -26.41
C LYS A 137 -4.14 -6.60 -25.81
N LYS A 138 -4.25 -5.32 -26.21
CA LYS A 138 -3.38 -4.25 -25.74
C LYS A 138 -3.85 -3.61 -24.43
N TYR A 139 -5.13 -3.24 -24.33
CA TYR A 139 -5.63 -2.54 -23.14
C TYR A 139 -6.19 -3.47 -22.06
N ARG A 140 -6.53 -4.72 -22.40
CA ARG A 140 -7.19 -5.70 -21.51
C ARG A 140 -8.45 -5.16 -20.83
N ARG A 141 -9.15 -4.22 -21.49
CA ARG A 141 -10.40 -3.64 -21.00
C ARG A 141 -11.55 -4.61 -21.28
N PRO A 142 -12.30 -5.07 -20.26
CA PRO A 142 -13.37 -6.04 -20.45
C PRO A 142 -14.46 -5.52 -21.38
N THR A 143 -14.72 -4.20 -21.43
CA THR A 143 -15.73 -3.63 -22.32
C THR A 143 -15.49 -3.95 -23.79
N HIS A 144 -14.24 -4.00 -24.25
CA HIS A 144 -13.91 -4.34 -25.65
C HIS A 144 -14.21 -5.79 -25.99
N LEU A 145 -14.09 -6.69 -25.02
CA LEU A 145 -14.45 -8.11 -25.19
C LEU A 145 -15.97 -8.24 -25.36
N PHE A 146 -16.75 -7.53 -24.55
CA PHE A 146 -18.21 -7.51 -24.67
C PHE A 146 -18.69 -6.89 -25.98
N PHE A 147 -18.04 -5.81 -26.45
CA PHE A 147 -18.33 -5.28 -27.79
C PHE A 147 -17.96 -6.27 -28.90
N CYS A 148 -16.88 -7.05 -28.75
CA CYS A 148 -16.57 -8.11 -29.70
C CYS A 148 -17.69 -9.16 -29.76
N PHE A 149 -18.22 -9.59 -28.60
CA PHE A 149 -19.37 -10.50 -28.57
C PHE A 149 -20.61 -9.89 -29.19
N ALA A 150 -20.90 -8.61 -28.90
CA ALA A 150 -22.02 -7.91 -29.51
C ALA A 150 -21.91 -7.88 -31.04
N ILE A 151 -20.72 -7.66 -31.60
CA ILE A 151 -20.49 -7.67 -33.06
C ILE A 151 -20.68 -9.06 -33.66
N ILE A 152 -20.20 -10.11 -32.99
CA ILE A 152 -20.36 -11.49 -33.46
C ILE A 152 -21.85 -11.85 -33.50
N ILE A 153 -22.60 -11.50 -32.45
CA ILE A 153 -24.04 -11.75 -32.38
C ILE A 153 -24.79 -10.89 -33.41
N ALA A 154 -24.37 -9.64 -33.65
CA ALA A 154 -24.95 -8.81 -34.69
C ALA A 154 -24.74 -9.39 -36.09
N ALA A 155 -23.52 -9.86 -36.40
CA ALA A 155 -23.23 -10.54 -37.66
C ALA A 155 -24.07 -11.83 -37.82
N PHE A 156 -24.17 -12.61 -36.74
CA PHE A 156 -25.01 -13.80 -36.70
C PHE A 156 -26.49 -13.46 -36.91
N SER A 157 -26.98 -12.35 -36.34
CA SER A 157 -28.35 -11.87 -36.52
C SER A 157 -28.66 -11.56 -37.98
N VAL A 158 -27.73 -10.94 -38.71
CA VAL A 158 -27.88 -10.68 -40.15
C VAL A 158 -27.93 -11.98 -40.94
N VAL A 159 -27.06 -12.94 -40.61
CA VAL A 159 -27.09 -14.28 -41.22
C VAL A 159 -28.43 -14.97 -40.96
N VAL A 160 -28.94 -14.96 -39.73
CA VAL A 160 -30.25 -15.54 -39.41
C VAL A 160 -31.36 -14.84 -40.20
N SER A 161 -31.32 -13.52 -40.37
CA SER A 161 -32.29 -12.78 -41.19
C SER A 161 -32.32 -13.32 -42.62
N ILE A 162 -31.14 -13.46 -43.25
CA ILE A 162 -31.01 -14.04 -44.59
C ILE A 162 -31.69 -15.42 -44.66
N PHE A 163 -31.36 -16.32 -43.73
CA PHE A 163 -31.94 -17.67 -43.73
C PHE A 163 -33.45 -17.70 -43.47
N THR A 164 -33.96 -16.79 -42.64
CA THR A 164 -35.40 -16.61 -42.42
C THR A 164 -36.09 -16.10 -43.68
N ASP A 165 -35.48 -15.16 -44.41
CA ASP A 165 -36.03 -14.63 -45.66
C ASP A 165 -36.07 -15.68 -46.78
N PHE A 166 -35.10 -16.60 -46.81
CA PHE A 166 -35.13 -17.78 -47.68
C PHE A 166 -36.16 -18.86 -47.26
N GLY A 167 -36.84 -18.69 -46.12
CA GLY A 167 -37.82 -19.65 -45.60
C GLY A 167 -37.20 -20.91 -44.96
N PHE A 168 -35.88 -20.92 -44.71
CA PHE A 168 -35.22 -22.05 -44.05
C PHE A 168 -35.43 -22.07 -42.53
N LEU A 169 -35.74 -20.92 -41.93
CA LEU A 169 -35.95 -20.77 -40.49
C LEU A 169 -37.31 -20.12 -40.19
N PRO A 170 -37.97 -20.49 -39.06
CA PRO A 170 -39.18 -19.82 -38.61
C PRO A 170 -38.99 -18.31 -38.38
N ARG A 171 -40.04 -17.52 -38.63
CA ARG A 171 -40.00 -16.04 -38.54
C ARG A 171 -39.64 -15.51 -37.15
N VAL A 172 -39.85 -16.30 -36.12
CA VAL A 172 -39.51 -15.96 -34.72
C VAL A 172 -38.00 -15.92 -34.42
N PHE A 173 -37.16 -16.56 -35.24
CA PHE A 173 -35.71 -16.65 -34.98
C PHE A 173 -34.99 -15.32 -35.09
N GLY A 174 -35.27 -14.52 -36.13
CA GLY A 174 -34.63 -13.22 -36.33
C GLY A 174 -34.80 -12.28 -35.12
N PRO A 175 -36.04 -12.07 -34.66
CA PRO A 175 -36.29 -11.32 -33.42
C PRO A 175 -35.67 -11.97 -32.18
N GLY A 176 -35.67 -13.30 -32.07
CA GLY A 176 -35.00 -14.00 -30.97
C GLY A 176 -33.51 -13.64 -30.86
N VAL A 177 -32.77 -13.68 -31.98
CA VAL A 177 -31.34 -13.32 -32.01
C VAL A 177 -31.12 -11.83 -31.73
N THR A 178 -31.97 -10.96 -32.27
CA THR A 178 -31.91 -9.51 -32.01
C THR A 178 -32.14 -9.18 -30.54
N PHE A 179 -33.01 -9.93 -29.86
CA PHE A 179 -33.21 -9.81 -28.41
C PHE A 179 -31.94 -10.18 -27.63
N VAL A 180 -31.29 -11.30 -28.00
CA VAL A 180 -30.00 -11.70 -27.40
C VAL A 180 -28.93 -10.63 -27.65
N PHE A 181 -28.88 -10.05 -28.85
CA PHE A 181 -27.97 -8.94 -29.14
C PHE A 181 -28.20 -7.73 -28.21
N TYR A 182 -29.44 -7.29 -28.03
CA TYR A 182 -29.74 -6.16 -27.14
C TYR A 182 -29.43 -6.45 -25.67
N THR A 183 -29.66 -7.68 -25.19
CA THR A 183 -29.27 -8.05 -23.82
C THR A 183 -27.75 -8.04 -23.63
N VAL A 184 -26.97 -8.45 -24.63
CA VAL A 184 -25.50 -8.32 -24.60
C VAL A 184 -25.07 -6.85 -24.60
N LEU A 185 -25.80 -5.96 -25.26
CA LEU A 185 -25.53 -4.52 -25.16
C LEU A 185 -25.81 -3.96 -23.77
N VAL A 186 -26.91 -4.36 -23.12
CA VAL A 186 -27.19 -3.99 -21.72
C VAL A 186 -26.04 -4.42 -20.81
N THR A 187 -25.64 -5.69 -20.90
CA THR A 187 -24.54 -6.22 -20.08
C THR A 187 -23.22 -5.50 -20.37
N SER A 188 -22.93 -5.15 -21.63
CA SER A 188 -21.76 -4.34 -21.99
C SER A 188 -21.76 -2.95 -21.33
N GLY A 189 -22.94 -2.32 -21.21
CA GLY A 189 -23.10 -1.05 -20.50
C GLY A 189 -22.82 -1.17 -19.00
N VAL A 190 -23.29 -2.26 -18.37
CA VAL A 190 -22.99 -2.56 -16.96
C VAL A 190 -21.50 -2.82 -16.76
N VAL A 191 -20.88 -3.59 -17.65
CA VAL A 191 -19.43 -3.88 -17.61
C VAL A 191 -18.62 -2.58 -17.74
N ALA A 192 -19.00 -1.69 -18.65
CA ALA A 192 -18.36 -0.39 -18.80
C ALA A 192 -18.48 0.47 -17.52
N TYR A 193 -19.64 0.43 -16.84
CA TYR A 193 -19.81 1.09 -15.56
C TYR A 193 -18.90 0.53 -14.47
N VAL A 194 -18.78 -0.81 -14.39
CA VAL A 194 -17.89 -1.50 -13.44
C VAL A 194 -16.43 -1.17 -13.74
N GLU A 195 -16.05 -1.15 -15.02
CA GLU A 195 -14.69 -0.82 -15.46
C GLU A 195 -14.25 0.57 -14.96
N ILE A 196 -15.10 1.60 -15.11
CA ILE A 196 -14.83 2.96 -14.60
C ILE A 196 -14.59 2.93 -13.08
N ARG A 197 -15.35 2.12 -12.33
CA ARG A 197 -15.19 2.00 -10.88
C ARG A 197 -13.87 1.30 -10.52
N MET A 198 -13.51 0.25 -11.25
CA MET A 198 -12.28 -0.51 -11.04
C MET A 198 -11.02 0.33 -11.31
N GLU A 199 -11.02 1.15 -12.36
CA GLU A 199 -9.87 2.03 -12.65
C GLU A 199 -9.62 3.04 -11.53
N LYS A 200 -10.68 3.64 -10.98
CA LYS A 200 -10.58 4.53 -9.81
C LYS A 200 -10.04 3.81 -8.59
N GLN A 201 -10.53 2.60 -8.31
CA GLN A 201 -10.06 1.79 -7.18
C GLN A 201 -8.58 1.40 -7.34
N LYS A 202 -8.12 1.09 -8.56
CA LYS A 202 -6.71 0.75 -8.83
C LYS A 202 -5.78 1.92 -8.51
N ALA A 203 -6.17 3.15 -8.84
CA ALA A 203 -5.38 4.34 -8.53
C ALA A 203 -5.24 4.56 -7.01
N THR A 204 -6.36 4.48 -6.27
CA THR A 204 -6.36 4.58 -4.81
C THR A 204 -5.54 3.47 -4.16
N LEU A 205 -5.65 2.24 -4.66
CA LEU A 205 -4.88 1.10 -4.15
C LEU A 205 -3.37 1.32 -4.34
N GLY A 206 -2.95 1.89 -5.49
CA GLY A 206 -1.55 2.24 -5.74
C GLY A 206 -0.99 3.24 -4.72
N SER A 207 -1.73 4.30 -4.38
CA SER A 207 -1.29 5.26 -3.36
C SER A 207 -1.22 4.64 -1.96
N ILE A 208 -2.17 3.75 -1.62
CA ILE A 208 -2.16 3.03 -0.34
C ILE A 208 -0.94 2.12 -0.24
N THR A 209 -0.60 1.38 -1.30
CA THR A 209 0.61 0.55 -1.33
C THR A 209 1.88 1.38 -1.12
N LEU A 210 1.97 2.55 -1.75
CA LEU A 210 3.12 3.45 -1.57
C LEU A 210 3.20 3.98 -0.12
N ALA A 211 2.08 4.44 0.44
CA ALA A 211 2.02 4.90 1.82
C ALA A 211 2.41 3.79 2.81
N MET A 212 1.93 2.56 2.58
CA MET A 212 2.24 1.41 3.41
C MET A 212 3.72 1.01 3.35
N LYS A 213 4.35 1.13 2.18
CA LYS A 213 5.80 0.96 2.05
C LYS A 213 6.57 1.95 2.93
N ASN A 214 6.19 3.22 2.91
CA ASN A 214 6.85 4.26 3.71
C ASN A 214 6.69 4.00 5.22
N VAL A 215 5.51 3.55 5.66
CA VAL A 215 5.27 3.18 7.07
C VAL A 215 6.11 1.97 7.49
N LEU A 216 6.24 0.96 6.63
CA LEU A 216 7.08 -0.21 6.89
C LEU A 216 8.56 0.17 6.99
N GLU A 217 9.05 1.02 6.10
CA GLU A 217 10.43 1.50 6.11
C GLU A 217 10.73 2.34 7.37
N ALA A 218 9.83 3.27 7.73
CA ALA A 218 9.94 4.04 8.96
C ALA A 218 9.89 3.15 10.21
N GLY A 219 8.98 2.17 10.26
CA GLY A 219 8.87 1.21 11.34
C GLY A 219 10.12 0.32 11.48
N SER A 220 10.69 -0.11 10.35
CA SER A 220 11.94 -0.88 10.33
C SER A 220 13.11 -0.07 10.87
N ASN A 221 13.26 1.18 10.44
CA ASN A 221 14.32 2.07 10.93
C ASN A 221 14.17 2.33 12.44
N ALA A 222 12.95 2.59 12.91
CA ALA A 222 12.67 2.77 14.34
C ALA A 222 13.02 1.50 15.14
N SER A 223 12.75 0.32 14.59
CA SER A 223 13.06 -0.96 15.23
C SER A 223 14.55 -1.22 15.33
N ILE A 224 15.31 -0.93 14.25
CA ILE A 224 16.78 -1.03 14.24
C ILE A 224 17.38 -0.07 15.28
N ASN A 225 16.91 1.17 15.32
CA ASN A 225 17.40 2.15 16.30
C ASN A 225 17.09 1.70 17.73
N THR A 226 15.89 1.15 17.97
CA THR A 226 15.51 0.61 19.28
C THR A 226 16.39 -0.58 19.69
N ALA A 227 16.70 -1.48 18.76
CA ALA A 227 17.60 -2.60 19.00
C ALA A 227 19.03 -2.13 19.33
N ASN A 228 19.54 -1.13 18.61
CA ASN A 228 20.86 -0.55 18.88
C ASN A 228 20.91 0.14 20.24
N MET A 229 19.89 0.93 20.59
CA MET A 229 19.77 1.54 21.93
C MET A 229 19.71 0.48 23.03
N ALA A 230 18.97 -0.61 22.83
CA ALA A 230 18.89 -1.70 23.79
C ALA A 230 20.24 -2.41 23.97
N ALA A 231 21.00 -2.59 22.87
CA ALA A 231 22.35 -3.17 22.92
C ALA A 231 23.34 -2.26 23.64
N GLU A 232 23.30 -0.96 23.37
CA GLU A 232 24.14 0.05 24.04
C GLU A 232 23.79 0.13 25.53
N LEU A 233 22.49 0.15 25.87
CA LEU A 233 22.02 0.13 27.26
C LEU A 233 22.46 -1.13 28.00
N ALA A 234 22.40 -2.30 27.37
CA ALA A 234 22.88 -3.55 27.96
C ALA A 234 24.40 -3.51 28.20
N SER A 235 25.17 -2.91 27.30
CA SER A 235 26.61 -2.71 27.49
C SER A 235 26.90 -1.77 28.67
N SER A 236 26.21 -0.63 28.74
CA SER A 236 26.34 0.30 29.87
C SER A 236 25.93 -0.34 31.19
N ALA A 237 24.89 -1.18 31.20
CA ALA A 237 24.49 -1.91 32.41
C ALA A 237 25.58 -2.88 32.88
N ASN A 238 26.28 -3.56 31.97
CA ASN A 238 27.41 -4.42 32.31
C ASN A 238 28.61 -3.63 32.86
N GLU A 239 28.90 -2.47 32.28
CA GLU A 239 29.97 -1.57 32.75
C GLU A 239 29.67 -1.03 34.15
N VAL A 240 28.43 -0.58 34.40
CA VAL A 240 27.97 -0.16 35.73
C VAL A 240 28.03 -1.32 36.72
N ASN A 241 27.66 -2.53 36.31
CA ASN A 241 27.76 -3.70 37.18
C ASN A 241 29.22 -4.02 37.55
N ALA A 242 30.14 -3.93 36.59
CA ALA A 242 31.56 -4.11 36.86
C ALA A 242 32.10 -3.03 37.83
N ALA A 243 31.73 -1.77 37.61
CA ALA A 243 32.09 -0.67 38.51
C ALA A 243 31.52 -0.87 39.93
N ASN A 244 30.29 -1.38 40.06
CA ASN A 244 29.72 -1.70 41.37
C ASN A 244 30.48 -2.82 42.09
N VAL A 245 30.94 -3.85 41.37
CA VAL A 245 31.77 -4.91 41.95
C VAL A 245 33.09 -4.35 42.46
N GLU A 246 33.73 -3.47 41.69
CA GLU A 246 34.97 -2.79 42.10
C GLU A 246 34.75 -1.90 43.33
N ILE A 247 33.70 -1.08 43.34
CA ILE A 247 33.33 -0.24 44.48
C ILE A 247 33.09 -1.10 45.74
N SER A 248 32.39 -2.23 45.61
CA SER A 248 32.16 -3.14 46.73
C SER A 248 33.46 -3.70 47.29
N SER A 249 34.42 -4.04 46.41
CA SER A 249 35.75 -4.51 46.81
C SER A 249 36.52 -3.43 47.57
N ILE A 250 36.56 -2.21 47.02
CA ILE A 250 37.22 -1.05 47.65
C ILE A 250 36.60 -0.76 49.01
N THR A 251 35.27 -0.84 49.12
CA THR A 251 34.56 -0.62 50.38
C THR A 251 34.93 -1.69 51.43
N GLY A 252 35.08 -2.96 51.00
CA GLY A 252 35.57 -4.04 51.85
C GLY A 252 37.00 -3.76 52.35
N GLU A 253 37.93 -3.46 51.44
CA GLU A 253 39.31 -3.13 51.78
C GLU A 253 39.42 -1.90 52.70
N LEU A 254 38.58 -0.88 52.48
CA LEU A 254 38.51 0.30 53.34
C LEU A 254 38.04 -0.05 54.75
N THR A 255 37.09 -0.98 54.87
CA THR A 255 36.60 -1.46 56.17
C THR A 255 37.69 -2.22 56.93
N ASP A 256 38.41 -3.09 56.25
CA ASP A 256 39.55 -3.83 56.84
C ASP A 256 40.65 -2.87 57.30
N ASN A 257 41.00 -1.88 56.46
CA ASN A 257 41.98 -0.85 56.80
C ASN A 257 41.55 0.00 58.00
N ALA A 258 40.27 0.37 58.08
CA ALA A 258 39.72 1.09 59.22
C ALA A 258 39.81 0.26 60.51
N SER A 259 39.55 -1.05 60.44
CA SER A 259 39.70 -1.97 61.59
C SER A 259 41.15 -2.05 62.06
N ILE A 260 42.12 -2.16 61.14
CA ILE A 260 43.55 -2.15 61.46
C ILE A 260 43.98 -0.82 62.08
N GLN A 261 43.45 0.31 61.58
CA GLN A 261 43.73 1.62 62.17
C GLN A 261 43.17 1.74 63.60
N LEU A 262 41.96 1.21 63.84
CA LEU A 262 41.37 1.18 65.17
C LEU A 262 42.23 0.37 66.15
N GLU A 263 42.70 -0.81 65.75
CA GLU A 263 43.60 -1.65 66.56
C GLU A 263 44.90 -0.89 66.90
N LYS A 264 45.50 -0.20 65.92
CA LYS A 264 46.68 0.65 66.16
C LYS A 264 46.40 1.77 67.14
N LEU A 265 45.24 2.42 67.05
CA LEU A 265 44.85 3.45 68.01
C LEU A 265 44.67 2.88 69.43
N THR A 266 44.11 1.67 69.58
CA THR A 266 44.02 1.03 70.89
C THR A 266 45.38 0.69 71.49
N MET A 267 46.35 0.24 70.68
CA MET A 267 47.73 0.03 71.16
C MET A 267 48.40 1.35 71.57
N ILE A 268 48.15 2.45 70.83
CA ILE A 268 48.66 3.78 71.20
C ILE A 268 48.08 4.23 72.54
N ASP A 269 46.79 4.03 72.76
CA ASP A 269 46.10 4.36 74.02
C ASP A 269 46.71 3.59 75.21
N GLU A 270 46.93 2.28 75.05
CA GLU A 270 47.58 1.45 76.07
C GLU A 270 49.02 1.94 76.38
N LYS A 271 49.80 2.27 75.35
CA LYS A 271 51.16 2.83 75.52
C LYS A 271 51.17 4.20 76.15
N ALA A 272 50.18 5.06 75.86
CA ALA A 272 50.04 6.35 76.51
C ALA A 272 49.74 6.18 78.01
N ASN A 273 48.96 5.16 78.38
CA ASN A 273 48.67 4.84 79.77
C ASN A 273 49.91 4.30 80.52
N GLU A 274 50.69 3.41 79.90
CA GLU A 274 52.00 2.98 80.43
C GLU A 274 52.95 4.17 80.65
N LEU A 275 53.01 5.10 79.68
CA LEU A 275 53.80 6.33 79.80
C LEU A 275 53.37 7.20 80.98
N ASN A 276 52.07 7.32 81.25
CA ASN A 276 51.57 8.04 82.42
C ASN A 276 52.01 7.40 83.73
N HIS A 277 52.02 6.07 83.82
CA HIS A 277 52.55 5.36 85.00
C HIS A 277 54.04 5.64 85.18
N LEU A 278 54.84 5.51 84.11
CA LEU A 278 56.27 5.82 84.15
C LEU A 278 56.53 7.28 84.59
N TYR A 279 55.75 8.23 84.08
CA TYR A 279 55.87 9.63 84.46
C TYR A 279 55.62 9.85 85.96
N ASN A 280 54.61 9.17 86.53
CA ASN A 280 54.37 9.21 87.97
C ASN A 280 55.53 8.62 88.79
N ASP A 281 56.12 7.51 88.35
CA ASP A 281 57.29 6.90 89.00
C ASP A 281 58.51 7.85 88.97
N VAL A 282 58.70 8.55 87.85
CA VAL A 282 59.76 9.57 87.71
C VAL A 282 59.51 10.74 88.66
N LEU A 283 58.27 11.20 88.82
CA LEU A 283 57.93 12.26 89.78
C LEU A 283 58.24 11.85 91.22
N ILE A 284 57.84 10.65 91.63
CA ILE A 284 58.13 10.09 92.97
C ILE A 284 59.65 10.02 93.19
N SER A 285 60.40 9.59 92.17
CA SER A 285 61.86 9.52 92.21
C SER A 285 62.49 10.91 92.34
N ALA A 286 62.01 11.90 91.60
CA ALA A 286 62.49 13.28 91.69
C ALA A 286 62.22 13.91 93.05
N GLU A 287 61.05 13.64 93.66
CA GLU A 287 60.73 14.06 95.02
C GLU A 287 61.66 13.41 96.05
N SER A 288 61.95 12.12 95.89
CA SER A 288 62.92 11.41 96.73
C SER A 288 64.33 12.01 96.61
N ILE A 289 64.78 12.35 95.39
CA ILE A 289 66.06 13.04 95.16
C ILE A 289 66.06 14.42 95.84
N ARG A 290 64.96 15.15 95.77
CA ARG A 290 64.82 16.44 96.47
C ARG A 290 64.96 16.26 97.99
N GLY A 291 64.34 15.23 98.54
CA GLY A 291 64.53 14.86 99.96
C GLY A 291 65.99 14.56 100.30
N ILE A 292 66.72 13.84 99.44
CA ILE A 292 68.16 13.59 99.61
C ILE A 292 68.95 14.91 99.51
N MET A 293 68.63 15.78 98.56
CA MET A 293 69.27 17.10 98.42
C MET A 293 69.09 17.96 99.67
N ASP A 294 67.90 17.96 100.28
CA ASP A 294 67.65 18.66 101.53
C ASP A 294 68.49 18.10 102.68
N ILE A 295 68.64 16.76 102.76
CA ILE A 295 69.57 16.11 103.71
C ILE A 295 71.01 16.55 103.45
N ILE A 296 71.47 16.56 102.19
CA ILE A 296 72.83 16.99 101.82
C ILE A 296 73.05 18.45 102.23
N ASN A 297 72.07 19.33 102.02
CA ASN A 297 72.14 20.73 102.44
C ASN A 297 72.26 20.86 103.97
N HIS A 298 71.49 20.06 104.73
CA HIS A 298 71.62 20.02 106.18
C HIS A 298 72.99 19.50 106.62
N ILE A 299 73.50 18.42 106.02
CA ILE A 299 74.84 17.88 106.32
C ILE A 299 75.92 18.90 105.94
N SER A 300 75.81 19.55 104.79
CA SER A 300 76.76 20.58 104.34
C SER A 300 76.75 21.78 105.28
N GLY A 301 75.57 22.24 105.72
CA GLY A 301 75.44 23.28 106.73
C GLY A 301 76.05 22.88 108.07
N GLN A 302 75.79 21.66 108.55
CA GLN A 302 76.41 21.10 109.76
C GLN A 302 77.93 20.98 109.61
N THR A 303 78.41 20.55 108.44
CA THR A 303 79.85 20.42 108.13
C THR A 303 80.51 21.79 108.06
N ASN A 304 79.85 22.79 107.48
CA ASN A 304 80.32 24.16 107.45
C ASN A 304 80.43 24.75 108.86
N LEU A 305 79.45 24.49 109.74
CA LEU A 305 79.53 24.87 111.15
C LEU A 305 80.64 24.12 111.89
N LEU A 306 80.81 22.82 111.64
CA LEU A 306 81.89 22.01 112.20
C LEU A 306 83.27 22.53 111.76
N ALA A 307 83.44 22.83 110.47
CA ALA A 307 84.66 23.37 109.92
C ALA A 307 84.95 24.77 110.46
N LEU A 308 83.92 25.61 110.60
CA LEU A 308 84.05 26.93 111.24
C LEU A 308 84.50 26.81 112.70
N ASN A 309 83.89 25.93 113.48
CA ASN A 309 84.28 25.67 114.87
C ASN A 309 85.72 25.15 114.96
N ALA A 310 86.11 24.23 114.07
CA ALA A 310 87.48 23.74 113.99
C ALA A 310 88.47 24.85 113.59
N SER A 311 88.11 25.73 112.65
CA SER A 311 88.95 26.84 112.21
C SER A 311 89.09 27.93 113.28
N ILE A 312 88.05 28.20 114.08
CA ILE A 312 88.13 29.07 115.27
C ILE A 312 89.06 28.45 116.31
N GLU A 313 88.91 27.16 116.61
CA GLU A 313 89.75 26.48 117.60
C GLU A 313 91.21 26.41 117.14
N ALA A 314 91.46 26.21 115.85
CA ALA A 314 92.80 26.26 115.27
C ALA A 314 93.43 27.67 115.31
N GLY A 315 92.63 28.73 115.16
CA GLY A 315 93.12 30.12 115.34
C GLY A 315 93.29 30.55 116.79
N ARG A 316 92.79 29.74 117.73
CA ARG A 316 92.86 29.96 119.17
C ARG A 316 94.07 29.28 119.82
N ALA A 317 94.55 28.19 119.21
CA ALA A 317 95.80 27.50 119.53
C ALA A 317 97.03 28.27 119.05
#